data_AF-A0A2D7KXP0-F1
#
_entry.id   AF-A0A2D7KXP0-F1
#
_cell.length_a   1.000
_cell.length_b   1.000
_cell.length_c   1.000
_cell.angle_alpha   90.00
_cell.angle_beta   90.00
_cell.angle_gamma   90.00
#
_symmetry.space_group_name_H-M   'P 1'
#
loop_
_entity.id
_entity.type
_entity.pdbx_description
1 polymer ?
#
loop_
_entity_poly.entity_id
_entity_poly.type
_entity_poly.pdbx_seq_one_letter_code
_entity_poly.pdbx_strand_id
1 'polypeptide(L)'
;MLNKSIFFSKIPKYIYHKDKTPYFTSPKEMTLVQSQYELFSYGVLIGSIFSFIGLAAFLNYKSSNEILYVAWMIISFMVLVSIHFTIKKGLMLCCVLISIAPSIVVSHLIYDQLIGDKNFVKMVLLSTLLMILIKYGIRLIKIVYFQNSKSNLIERQ
;
A
#
# COMPACT_ATOMS: atom_id res chain seq x y z
N MET A 1 0.78 16.86 25.67
CA MET A 1 1.67 15.73 26.00
C MET A 1 0.84 14.44 25.99
N LEU A 2 1.01 13.59 24.97
CA LEU A 2 0.21 12.37 24.79
C LEU A 2 0.71 11.25 25.72
N ASN A 3 -0.19 10.78 26.58
CA ASN A 3 0.00 9.71 27.56
C ASN A 3 0.68 8.50 26.91
N LYS A 4 1.89 8.16 27.35
CA LYS A 4 2.66 7.02 26.84
C LYS A 4 1.98 5.75 27.34
N SER A 5 1.44 4.93 26.45
CA SER A 5 0.99 3.59 26.82
C SER A 5 2.17 2.81 27.40
N ILE A 6 1.98 2.26 28.62
CA ILE A 6 3.00 1.59 29.43
C ILE A 6 3.77 0.53 28.62
N PHE A 7 3.10 -0.16 27.70
CA PHE A 7 3.66 -1.20 26.84
C PHE A 7 4.75 -0.68 25.88
N PHE A 8 4.59 0.51 25.31
CA PHE A 8 5.52 1.07 24.32
C PHE A 8 6.66 1.88 24.95
N SER A 9 6.63 2.10 26.27
CA SER A 9 7.70 2.80 26.99
C SER A 9 8.99 1.97 27.12
N LYS A 10 8.87 0.64 27.10
CA LYS A 10 9.97 -0.32 27.31
C LYS A 10 10.56 -0.90 26.02
N ILE A 11 9.98 -0.58 24.86
CA ILE A 11 10.49 -1.05 23.57
C ILE A 11 11.68 -0.16 23.19
N PRO A 12 12.86 -0.74 22.90
CA PRO A 12 14.03 0.05 22.59
C PRO A 12 13.81 0.87 21.31
N LYS A 13 14.35 2.09 21.29
CA LYS A 13 14.14 3.10 20.23
C LYS A 13 14.38 2.58 18.80
N TYR A 14 15.22 1.56 18.62
CA TYR A 14 15.48 0.98 17.29
C TYR A 14 14.33 0.11 16.74
N ILE A 15 13.41 -0.37 17.59
CA ILE A 15 12.24 -1.18 17.18
C ILE A 15 11.01 -0.29 16.91
N TYR A 16 10.89 0.84 17.62
CA TYR A 16 9.74 1.73 17.51
C TYR A 16 10.18 3.19 17.54
N HIS A 17 10.04 3.86 16.38
CA HIS A 17 10.23 5.31 16.26
C HIS A 17 8.88 5.95 15.97
N LYS A 18 8.36 6.75 16.91
CA LYS A 18 7.06 7.43 16.79
C LYS A 18 6.95 8.30 15.52
N ASP A 19 8.09 8.80 15.06
CA ASP A 19 8.18 9.69 13.89
C ASP A 19 8.34 8.96 12.56
N LYS A 20 8.95 7.77 12.56
CA LYS A 20 9.23 6.98 11.34
C LYS A 20 8.26 5.80 11.14
N THR A 21 7.58 5.36 12.20
CA THR A 21 6.66 4.22 12.20
C THR A 21 5.32 4.56 12.88
N PRO A 22 4.56 5.56 12.39
CA PRO A 22 3.34 6.05 13.01
C PRO A 22 2.10 5.15 12.77
N TYR A 23 2.29 3.83 12.66
CA TYR A 23 1.23 2.86 12.33
C TYR A 23 0.08 2.79 13.34
N PHE A 24 0.25 3.36 14.54
CA PHE A 24 -0.78 3.42 15.58
C PHE A 24 -1.31 4.83 15.82
N THR A 25 -0.74 5.84 15.18
CA THR A 25 -1.22 7.23 15.26
C THR A 25 -2.44 7.39 14.35
N SER A 26 -3.43 8.15 14.81
CA SER A 26 -4.61 8.46 13.98
C SER A 26 -4.18 9.34 12.80
N PRO A 27 -4.69 9.11 11.57
CA PRO A 27 -4.33 9.93 10.40
C PRO A 27 -4.55 11.44 10.59
N LYS A 28 -5.48 11.84 11.46
CA LYS A 28 -5.76 13.25 11.78
C LYS A 28 -4.63 13.90 12.59
N GLU A 29 -4.05 13.16 13.52
CA GLU A 29 -3.03 13.64 14.46
C GLU A 29 -1.60 13.53 13.93
N MET A 30 -1.41 12.88 12.78
CA MET A 30 -0.08 12.73 12.16
C MET A 30 0.52 14.07 11.74
N THR A 31 1.84 14.20 11.91
CA THR A 31 2.63 15.26 11.29
C THR A 31 2.83 14.97 9.79
N LEU A 32 3.15 16.00 8.99
CA LEU A 32 3.40 15.82 7.55
C LEU A 32 4.57 14.86 7.28
N VAL A 33 5.59 14.87 8.14
CA VAL A 33 6.74 13.98 8.04
C VAL A 33 6.34 12.53 8.33
N GLN A 34 5.51 12.32 9.37
CA GLN A 34 4.99 11.01 9.72
C GLN A 34 4.12 10.42 8.60
N SER A 35 3.24 11.21 7.99
CA SER A 35 2.41 10.75 6.87
C SER A 35 3.26 10.35 5.65
N GLN A 36 4.27 11.15 5.32
CA GLN A 36 5.19 10.88 4.21
C GLN A 36 6.00 9.60 4.44
N TYR A 37 6.51 9.35 5.64
CA TYR A 37 7.22 8.10 5.95
C TYR A 37 6.31 6.88 5.80
N GLU A 38 5.06 6.95 6.28
CA GLU A 38 4.13 5.81 6.15
C GLU A 38 3.78 5.53 4.67
N LEU A 39 3.54 6.58 3.89
CA LEU A 39 3.31 6.48 2.44
C LEU A 39 4.53 5.91 1.70
N PHE A 40 5.74 6.35 2.09
CA PHE A 40 6.98 5.85 1.52
C PHE A 40 7.21 4.37 1.84
N SER A 41 7.09 3.96 3.10
CA SER A 41 7.26 2.56 3.51
C SER A 41 6.25 1.63 2.82
N TYR A 42 4.99 2.04 2.72
CA TYR A 42 3.99 1.28 1.98
C TYR A 42 4.29 1.26 0.48
N GLY A 43 4.69 2.39 -0.10
CA GLY A 43 5.09 2.50 -1.50
C GLY A 43 6.27 1.59 -1.84
N VAL A 44 7.27 1.46 -0.97
CA VAL A 44 8.40 0.53 -1.15
C VAL A 44 7.92 -0.93 -1.13
N LEU A 45 7.05 -1.28 -0.17
CA LEU A 45 6.53 -2.64 -0.05
C LEU A 45 5.70 -3.02 -1.29
N ILE A 46 4.72 -2.21 -1.68
CA ILE A 46 3.90 -2.49 -2.87
C ILE A 46 4.72 -2.38 -4.16
N GLY A 47 5.62 -1.40 -4.24
CA GLY A 47 6.51 -1.23 -5.39
C GLY A 47 7.40 -2.46 -5.62
N SER A 48 7.92 -3.07 -4.56
CA SER A 48 8.70 -4.32 -4.67
C SER A 48 7.87 -5.47 -5.23
N ILE A 49 6.65 -5.67 -4.71
CA ILE A 49 5.74 -6.74 -5.15
C ILE A 49 5.37 -6.54 -6.63
N PHE A 50 4.96 -5.33 -7.02
CA PHE A 50 4.60 -5.04 -8.42
C PHE A 50 5.80 -5.04 -9.36
N SER A 51 7.01 -4.76 -8.88
CA SER A 51 8.23 -4.94 -9.66
C SER A 51 8.47 -6.42 -9.98
N PHE A 52 8.28 -7.32 -9.00
CA PHE A 52 8.35 -8.76 -9.25
C PHE A 52 7.26 -9.24 -10.20
N ILE A 53 6.01 -8.78 -10.04
CA ILE A 53 4.89 -9.14 -10.95
C ILE A 53 5.19 -8.66 -12.37
N GLY A 54 5.64 -7.41 -12.54
CA GLY A 54 5.98 -6.85 -13.85
C GLY A 54 7.13 -7.60 -14.52
N LEU A 55 8.16 -7.98 -13.75
CA LEU A 55 9.28 -8.78 -14.26
C LEU A 55 8.83 -10.19 -14.65
N ALA A 56 8.02 -10.84 -13.82
CA ALA A 56 7.47 -12.16 -14.13
C ALA A 56 6.60 -12.12 -15.39
N ALA A 57 5.76 -11.09 -15.55
CA ALA A 57 4.95 -10.89 -16.74
C ALA A 57 5.84 -10.67 -18.00
N PHE A 58 6.90 -9.88 -17.89
CA PHE A 58 7.85 -9.67 -19.00
C PHE A 58 8.53 -10.97 -19.43
N LEU A 59 9.00 -11.78 -18.49
CA LEU A 59 9.64 -13.06 -18.78
C LEU A 59 8.67 -14.05 -19.44
N ASN A 60 7.43 -14.12 -18.96
CA ASN A 60 6.40 -14.96 -19.56
C ASN A 60 6.01 -14.49 -20.96
N TYR A 61 5.83 -13.18 -21.16
CA TYR A 61 5.55 -12.61 -22.48
C TYR A 61 6.63 -12.98 -23.50
N LYS A 62 7.91 -12.90 -23.12
CA LYS A 62 9.03 -13.29 -24.00
C LYS A 62 8.96 -14.76 -24.44
N SER A 63 8.39 -15.64 -23.61
CA SER A 63 8.28 -17.06 -23.89
C SER A 63 7.01 -17.45 -24.64
N SER A 64 5.87 -16.83 -24.33
CA SER A 64 4.54 -17.25 -24.82
C SER A 64 3.93 -16.30 -25.85
N ASN A 65 4.40 -15.05 -25.94
CA ASN A 65 3.81 -13.96 -26.72
C ASN A 65 2.32 -13.69 -26.41
N GLU A 66 1.83 -14.09 -25.24
CA GLU A 66 0.43 -13.84 -24.87
C GLU A 66 0.19 -12.39 -24.44
N ILE A 67 -0.83 -11.77 -25.03
CA ILE A 67 -1.21 -10.36 -24.79
C ILE A 67 -1.57 -10.10 -23.31
N LEU A 68 -2.07 -11.13 -22.60
CA LEU A 68 -2.42 -11.03 -21.18
C LEU A 68 -1.23 -10.56 -20.32
N TYR A 69 -0.01 -11.03 -20.61
CA TYR A 69 1.18 -10.62 -19.87
C TYR A 69 1.57 -9.16 -20.14
N VAL A 70 1.26 -8.63 -21.33
CA VAL A 70 1.45 -7.20 -21.63
C VAL A 70 0.53 -6.34 -20.75
N ALA A 71 -0.72 -6.77 -20.54
CA ALA A 71 -1.64 -6.07 -19.66
C ALA A 71 -1.11 -6.03 -18.21
N TRP A 72 -0.60 -7.15 -17.69
CA TRP A 72 0.03 -7.21 -16.37
C TRP A 72 1.27 -6.33 -16.23
N MET A 73 2.10 -6.23 -17.28
CA MET A 73 3.22 -5.28 -17.32
C MET A 73 2.75 -3.83 -17.22
N ILE A 74 1.76 -3.43 -18.03
CA ILE A 74 1.22 -2.06 -18.03
C ILE A 74 0.65 -1.71 -16.66
N ILE A 75 -0.13 -2.61 -16.07
CA ILE A 75 -0.70 -2.41 -14.72
C ILE A 75 0.42 -2.22 -13.70
N SER A 76 1.45 -3.07 -13.74
CA SER A 76 2.58 -2.97 -12.80
C SER A 76 3.35 -1.66 -12.95
N PHE A 77 3.57 -1.22 -14.19
CA PHE A 77 4.21 0.07 -14.45
C PHE A 77 3.36 1.26 -13.96
N MET A 78 2.05 1.22 -14.17
CA MET A 78 1.13 2.25 -13.69
C MET A 78 1.11 2.37 -12.16
N VAL A 79 1.21 1.25 -11.44
CA VAL A 79 1.31 1.25 -9.98
C VAL A 79 2.62 1.89 -9.52
N LEU A 80 3.76 1.56 -10.14
CA LEU A 80 5.06 2.16 -9.82
C LEU A 80 5.08 3.68 -10.06
N VAL A 81 4.53 4.12 -11.18
CA VAL A 81 4.38 5.55 -11.49
C VAL A 81 3.47 6.22 -10.46
N SER A 82 2.35 5.59 -10.10
CA SER A 82 1.43 6.12 -9.10
C SER A 82 2.12 6.31 -7.74
N ILE A 83 2.96 5.36 -7.30
CA ILE A 83 3.74 5.48 -6.06
C ILE A 83 4.61 6.73 -6.07
N HIS A 84 5.35 6.96 -7.15
CA HIS A 84 6.20 8.15 -7.28
C HIS A 84 5.39 9.44 -7.17
N PHE A 85 4.24 9.52 -7.85
CA PHE A 85 3.38 10.69 -7.82
C PHE A 85 2.69 10.91 -6.47
N THR A 86 2.27 9.84 -5.79
CA THR A 86 1.66 9.96 -4.45
C THR A 86 2.67 10.49 -3.43
N ILE A 87 3.92 10.02 -3.46
CA ILE A 87 4.95 10.47 -2.52
C ILE A 87 5.37 11.91 -2.80
N LYS A 88 5.59 12.27 -4.08
CA LYS A 88 6.13 13.58 -4.45
C LYS A 88 5.09 14.69 -4.51
N LYS A 89 3.86 14.40 -4.96
CA LYS A 89 2.82 15.39 -5.23
C LYS A 89 1.55 15.23 -4.37
N GLY A 90 1.42 14.17 -3.58
CA GLY A 90 0.22 13.97 -2.72
C GLY A 90 -1.10 13.79 -3.50
N LEU A 91 -1.03 13.30 -4.75
CA LEU A 91 -2.23 13.15 -5.58
C LEU A 91 -3.17 12.06 -5.03
N MET A 92 -4.42 12.44 -4.74
CA MET A 92 -5.44 11.54 -4.20
C MET A 92 -5.77 10.38 -5.13
N LEU A 93 -5.90 10.63 -6.44
CA LEU A 93 -6.21 9.60 -7.43
C LEU A 93 -5.13 8.50 -7.45
N CYS A 94 -3.85 8.88 -7.44
CA CYS A 94 -2.74 7.93 -7.37
C CYS A 94 -2.77 7.12 -6.07
N CYS A 95 -3.13 7.74 -4.94
CA CYS A 95 -3.25 7.03 -3.66
C CYS A 95 -4.35 5.95 -3.71
N VAL A 96 -5.50 6.27 -4.30
CA VAL A 96 -6.60 5.30 -4.49
C VAL A 96 -6.14 4.13 -5.36
N LEU A 97 -5.39 4.39 -6.43
CA LEU A 97 -4.85 3.32 -7.30
C LEU A 97 -3.93 2.36 -6.52
N ILE A 98 -2.97 2.88 -5.75
CA ILE A 98 -2.03 2.04 -4.97
C ILE A 98 -2.74 1.32 -3.81
N SER A 99 -3.82 1.90 -3.29
CA SER A 99 -4.66 1.26 -2.27
C SER A 99 -5.41 0.05 -2.81
N ILE A 100 -5.94 0.14 -4.04
CA ILE A 100 -6.81 -0.89 -4.62
C ILE A 100 -5.98 -1.99 -5.31
N ALA A 101 -4.86 -1.64 -5.95
CA ALA A 101 -4.09 -2.58 -6.76
C ALA A 101 -3.70 -3.90 -6.05
N PRO A 102 -3.21 -3.91 -4.80
CA PRO A 102 -2.87 -5.14 -4.10
C PRO A 102 -4.11 -5.99 -3.78
N SER A 103 -5.25 -5.35 -3.53
CA SER A 103 -6.53 -6.03 -3.27
C SER A 103 -7.03 -6.75 -4.53
N ILE A 104 -6.86 -6.15 -5.71
CA ILE A 104 -7.19 -6.80 -6.99
C ILE A 104 -6.34 -8.06 -7.18
N VAL A 105 -5.02 -7.97 -6.95
CA VAL A 105 -4.11 -9.13 -7.10
C VAL A 105 -4.52 -10.26 -6.18
N VAL A 106 -4.78 -9.98 -4.89
CA VAL A 106 -5.21 -11.02 -3.95
C VAL A 106 -6.59 -11.58 -4.31
N SER A 107 -7.49 -10.75 -4.86
CA SER A 107 -8.81 -11.21 -5.30
C SER A 107 -8.71 -12.16 -6.52
N HIS A 108 -7.79 -11.88 -7.45
CA HIS A 108 -7.49 -12.79 -8.56
C HIS A 108 -6.97 -14.14 -8.04
N LEU A 109 -6.06 -14.13 -7.05
CA LEU A 109 -5.55 -15.38 -6.44
C LEU A 109 -6.66 -16.19 -5.74
N ILE A 110 -7.61 -15.51 -5.10
CA ILE A 110 -8.79 -16.18 -4.50
C ILE A 110 -9.65 -16.81 -5.60
N TYR A 111 -9.87 -16.10 -6.71
CA TYR A 111 -10.64 -16.61 -7.83
C TYR A 111 -10.00 -17.86 -8.45
N ASP A 112 -8.69 -17.84 -8.67
CA ASP A 112 -7.94 -19.00 -9.17
C ASP A 112 -8.07 -20.21 -8.21
N GLN A 113 -8.01 -19.97 -6.90
CA GLN A 113 -8.14 -21.01 -5.87
C GLN A 113 -9.57 -21.54 -5.74
N LEU A 114 -10.59 -20.76 -6.10
CA LEU A 114 -12.00 -21.19 -6.09
C LEU A 114 -12.33 -22.14 -7.25
N ILE A 115 -11.76 -21.87 -8.42
CA ILE A 115 -11.99 -22.65 -9.64
C ILE A 115 -11.06 -23.86 -9.72
N GLY A 116 -9.81 -23.71 -9.30
CA GLY A 116 -8.82 -24.78 -9.27
C GLY A 116 -8.90 -25.63 -8.00
N ASP A 117 -7.74 -25.95 -7.45
CA ASP A 117 -7.65 -26.80 -6.26
C ASP A 117 -8.28 -26.12 -5.05
N LYS A 118 -9.32 -26.72 -4.46
CA LYS A 118 -9.98 -26.16 -3.28
C LYS A 118 -9.18 -26.47 -2.01
N ASN A 119 -8.13 -25.68 -1.77
CA ASN A 119 -7.39 -25.74 -0.52
C ASN A 119 -7.99 -24.74 0.49
N PHE A 120 -8.68 -25.26 1.49
CA PHE A 120 -9.32 -24.48 2.54
C PHE A 120 -8.34 -23.53 3.27
N VAL A 121 -7.13 -24.01 3.58
CA VAL A 121 -6.14 -23.21 4.32
C VAL A 121 -5.68 -22.02 3.49
N LYS A 122 -5.39 -22.23 2.19
CA LYS A 122 -5.00 -21.15 1.27
C LYS A 122 -6.12 -20.11 1.13
N MET A 123 -7.36 -20.57 1.00
CA MET A 123 -8.54 -19.69 0.90
C MET A 123 -8.71 -18.79 2.12
N VAL A 124 -8.61 -19.35 3.33
CA VAL A 124 -8.70 -18.57 4.58
C VAL A 124 -7.56 -17.57 4.70
N LEU A 125 -6.33 -17.97 4.34
CA LEU A 125 -5.17 -17.09 4.40
C LEU A 125 -5.29 -15.92 3.40
N LEU A 126 -5.70 -16.19 2.16
CA LEU A 126 -5.90 -15.14 1.16
C LEU A 126 -7.05 -14.19 1.54
N SER A 127 -8.14 -14.72 2.10
CA SER A 127 -9.27 -13.91 2.56
C SER A 127 -8.88 -12.98 3.73
N THR A 128 -8.13 -13.50 4.71
CA THR A 128 -7.63 -12.67 5.81
C THR A 128 -6.63 -11.61 5.34
N LEU A 129 -5.74 -11.95 4.40
CA LEU A 129 -4.84 -10.99 3.76
C LEU A 129 -5.62 -9.88 3.03
N LEU A 130 -6.66 -10.23 2.29
CA LEU A 130 -7.52 -9.26 1.59
C LEU A 130 -8.17 -8.27 2.58
N MET A 131 -8.69 -8.75 3.71
CA MET A 131 -9.26 -7.88 4.74
C MET A 131 -8.23 -6.88 5.30
N ILE A 132 -7.00 -7.34 5.53
CA ILE A 132 -5.89 -6.50 6.02
C ILE A 132 -5.56 -5.42 4.99
N LEU A 133 -5.45 -5.80 3.71
CA LEU A 133 -5.13 -4.87 2.62
C LEU A 133 -6.22 -3.80 2.44
N ILE A 134 -7.49 -4.18 2.45
CA ILE A 134 -8.61 -3.22 2.34
C ILE A 134 -8.59 -2.24 3.51
N LYS A 135 -8.43 -2.75 4.75
CA LYS A 135 -8.35 -1.92 5.95
C LYS A 135 -7.19 -0.92 5.87
N TYR A 136 -6.02 -1.37 5.40
CA TYR A 136 -4.85 -0.51 5.25
C TYR A 136 -5.00 0.48 4.09
N GLY A 137 -5.64 0.07 3.00
CA GLY A 137 -5.97 0.93 1.88
C GLY A 137 -6.83 2.14 2.26
N ILE A 138 -7.89 1.90 3.05
CA ILE A 138 -8.75 2.97 3.59
C ILE A 138 -7.94 3.94 4.47
N ARG A 139 -6.97 3.42 5.23
CA ARG A 139 -6.09 4.24 6.08
C ARG A 139 -5.22 5.16 5.22
N LEU A 140 -4.61 4.66 4.15
CA LEU A 140 -3.79 5.48 3.24
C LEU A 140 -4.58 6.63 2.63
N ILE A 141 -5.80 6.36 2.17
CA ILE A 141 -6.69 7.40 1.61
C ILE A 141 -6.95 8.49 2.64
N LYS A 142 -7.21 8.12 3.90
CA LYS A 142 -7.39 9.09 5.00
C LYS A 142 -6.13 9.91 5.25
N ILE A 143 -4.95 9.28 5.21
CA ILE A 143 -3.66 9.97 5.41
C ILE A 143 -3.46 11.06 4.35
N VAL A 144 -3.60 10.72 3.07
CA VAL A 144 -3.42 11.70 1.98
C VAL A 144 -4.48 12.79 2.02
N TYR A 145 -5.73 12.45 2.36
CA TYR A 145 -6.80 13.43 2.54
C TYR A 145 -6.46 14.48 3.61
N PHE A 146 -6.03 14.05 4.80
CA PHE A 146 -5.65 14.98 5.87
C PHE A 146 -4.35 15.73 5.58
N GLN A 147 -3.40 15.12 4.86
CA GLN A 147 -2.19 15.77 4.40
C GLN A 147 -2.50 16.95 3.48
N ASN A 148 -3.36 16.75 2.47
CA ASN A 148 -3.77 17.81 1.54
C ASN A 148 -4.62 18.89 2.22
N SER A 149 -5.46 18.50 3.19
CA SER A 149 -6.20 19.47 3.98
C SER A 149 -5.29 20.37 4.82
N LYS A 150 -4.20 19.84 5.39
CA LYS A 150 -3.22 20.63 6.17
C LYS A 150 -2.37 21.53 5.27
N SER A 151 -1.94 21.06 4.09
CA SER A 151 -1.16 21.90 3.16
C SER A 151 -1.96 23.13 2.69
N ASN A 152 -3.24 22.93 2.36
CA ASN A 152 -4.12 24.02 1.92
C ASN A 152 -4.39 25.07 3.01
N LEU A 153 -4.24 24.72 4.29
CA LEU A 153 -4.37 25.66 5.41
C LEU A 153 -3.10 26.50 5.59
N ILE A 154 -1.92 25.92 5.34
CA ILE A 154 -0.62 26.61 5.43
C ILE A 154 -0.46 27.62 4.29
N GLU A 155 -0.94 27.31 3.08
CA GLU A 155 -0.90 28.25 1.94
C GLU A 155 -1.84 29.46 2.07
N ARG A 156 -2.79 29.42 3.02
CA ARG A 156 -3.77 30.50 3.27
C ARG A 156 -3.38 31.42 4.42
N GLN A 157 -2.26 31.15 5.11
CA GLN A 157 -1.71 31.96 6.20
C GLN A 157 -0.52 32.77 5.70
#